data_AF-A0A5B8J1W2-F1
#
_entry.id   AF-A0A5B8J1W2-F1
#
_cell.length_a   1.000
_cell.length_b   1.000
_cell.length_c   1.000
_cell.angle_alpha   90.00
_cell.angle_beta   90.00
_cell.angle_gamma   90.00
#
_symmetry.space_group_name_H-M   'P 1'
#
loop_
_entity.id
_entity.type
_entity.pdbx_description
1 polymer ?
#
loop_
_entity_poly.entity_id
_entity_poly.type
_entity_poly.pdbx_seq_one_letter_code
_entity_poly.pdbx_strand_id
1 'polypeptide(L)'
;MHLPTLEVSVDRLMAVSRISVFDPDTPLTTSGVDSLDLMEWVYDMQEQYPDLGVDETIVESIDDTVTFRAVHQQLLAVHSTVAVAPAAGGK
;
A
#
# COMPACT_ATOMS: atom_id res chain seq x y z
N MET A 1 14.62 -0.96 -9.65
CA MET A 1 13.42 -0.47 -8.95
C MET A 1 12.22 -1.24 -9.46
N HIS A 2 11.63 -2.09 -8.64
CA HIS A 2 10.48 -2.90 -9.02
C HIS A 2 9.33 -2.47 -8.10
N LEU A 3 8.42 -1.64 -8.61
CA LEU A 3 7.23 -1.27 -7.86
C LEU A 3 6.23 -2.43 -7.97
N PRO A 4 5.55 -2.81 -6.87
CA PRO A 4 4.56 -3.87 -6.92
C PRO A 4 3.37 -3.39 -7.75
N THR A 5 2.87 -4.27 -8.62
CA THR A 5 1.57 -4.07 -9.25
C THR A 5 0.47 -4.24 -8.19
N LEU A 6 -0.74 -3.75 -8.49
CA LEU A 6 -1.89 -3.93 -7.60
C LEU A 6 -2.13 -5.42 -7.30
N GLU A 7 -2.01 -6.27 -8.31
CA GLU A 7 -2.17 -7.73 -8.18
C GLU A 7 -1.17 -8.33 -7.18
N VAL A 8 0.11 -7.95 -7.27
CA VAL A 8 1.14 -8.41 -6.33
C VAL A 8 0.85 -7.92 -4.91
N SER A 9 0.43 -6.67 -4.76
CA SER A 9 0.05 -6.11 -3.47
C SER A 9 -1.15 -6.83 -2.86
N VAL A 10 -2.14 -7.20 -3.69
CA VAL A 10 -3.31 -7.98 -3.27
C VAL A 10 -2.91 -9.40 -2.87
N ASP A 11 -2.12 -10.11 -3.67
CA ASP A 11 -1.65 -11.47 -3.36
C ASP A 11 -0.91 -11.51 -2.02
N ARG A 12 -0.07 -10.50 -1.75
CA ARG A 12 0.64 -10.36 -0.48
C ARG A 12 -0.32 -10.10 0.68
N LEU A 13 -1.33 -9.24 0.50
CA LEU A 13 -2.35 -9.00 1.51
C LEU A 13 -3.12 -10.30 1.82
N MET A 14 -3.54 -11.02 0.78
CA MET A 14 -4.23 -12.30 0.94
C MET A 14 -3.38 -13.34 1.66
N ALA A 15 -2.06 -13.34 1.43
CA ALA A 15 -1.13 -14.23 2.11
C ALA A 15 -1.03 -13.96 3.62
N VAL A 16 -1.07 -12.69 4.05
CA VAL A 16 -1.04 -12.34 5.49
C VAL A 16 -2.41 -12.51 6.14
N SER A 17 -3.49 -12.01 5.51
CA SER A 17 -4.85 -12.06 6.07
C SER A 17 -5.52 -13.44 6.00
N ARG A 18 -4.89 -14.40 5.29
CA ARG A 18 -5.43 -15.77 5.06
C ARG A 18 -6.82 -15.79 4.43
N ILE A 19 -7.19 -14.73 3.71
CA ILE A 19 -8.44 -14.63 2.98
C ILE A 19 -8.31 -15.29 1.61
N SER A 20 -9.38 -15.95 1.15
CA SER A 20 -9.36 -16.68 -0.13
C SER A 20 -9.76 -15.83 -1.33
N VAL A 21 -10.49 -14.74 -1.10
CA VAL A 21 -10.94 -13.81 -2.13
C VAL A 21 -10.86 -12.41 -1.56
N PHE A 22 -10.24 -11.51 -2.31
CA PHE A 22 -10.14 -10.10 -1.97
C PHE A 22 -10.48 -9.27 -3.20
N ASP A 23 -11.36 -8.29 -3.03
CA ASP A 23 -11.68 -7.32 -4.07
C ASP A 23 -11.03 -5.97 -3.73
N PRO A 24 -10.04 -5.49 -4.50
CA PRO A 24 -9.35 -4.24 -4.23
C PRO A 24 -10.22 -3.00 -4.44
N ASP A 25 -11.39 -3.14 -5.06
CA ASP A 25 -12.38 -2.07 -5.26
C ASP A 25 -13.45 -2.01 -4.16
N THR A 26 -13.43 -2.97 -3.24
CA THR A 26 -14.33 -3.01 -2.07
C THR A 26 -13.68 -2.28 -0.88
N PRO A 27 -14.45 -1.54 -0.06
CA PRO A 27 -13.91 -0.90 1.15
C PRO A 27 -13.25 -1.91 2.09
N LEU A 28 -12.07 -1.56 2.62
CA LEU A 28 -11.25 -2.46 3.44
C LEU A 28 -12.03 -2.97 4.66
N THR A 29 -12.85 -2.13 5.29
CA THR A 29 -13.71 -2.49 6.43
C THR A 29 -14.73 -3.60 6.12
N THR A 30 -15.07 -3.81 4.85
CA THR A 30 -16.04 -4.83 4.39
C THR A 30 -15.38 -6.03 3.74
N SER A 31 -14.07 -5.96 3.50
CA SER A 31 -13.28 -6.98 2.80
C SER A 31 -12.84 -8.14 3.68
N GLY A 32 -13.05 -8.04 5.00
CA GLY A 32 -12.62 -9.04 5.98
C GLY A 32 -11.16 -8.89 6.42
N VAL A 33 -10.48 -7.84 5.97
CA VAL A 33 -9.13 -7.46 6.41
C VAL A 33 -9.24 -6.58 7.65
N ASP A 34 -8.50 -6.92 8.70
CA ASP A 34 -8.42 -6.10 9.91
C ASP A 34 -7.16 -5.20 9.91
N SER A 35 -7.04 -4.34 10.94
CA SER A 35 -5.90 -3.44 11.08
C SER A 35 -4.59 -4.16 11.37
N LEU A 36 -4.63 -5.38 11.93
CA LEU A 36 -3.45 -6.20 12.18
C LEU A 36 -2.93 -6.79 10.88
N ASP A 37 -3.82 -7.33 10.06
CA ASP A 37 -3.53 -7.84 8.72
C ASP A 37 -2.91 -6.76 7.83
N LEU A 38 -3.48 -5.55 7.83
CA LEU A 38 -2.93 -4.39 7.13
C LEU A 38 -1.55 -4.01 7.65
N MET A 39 -1.33 -4.08 8.96
CA MET A 39 -0.04 -3.78 9.56
C MET A 39 1.02 -4.82 9.17
N GLU A 40 0.68 -6.12 9.19
CA GLU A 40 1.56 -7.18 8.71
C GLU A 40 1.90 -7.01 7.23
N TRP A 41 0.92 -6.63 6.41
CA TRP A 41 1.13 -6.30 5.00
C TRP A 41 2.07 -5.11 4.82
N VAL A 42 1.95 -4.05 5.62
CA VAL A 42 2.87 -2.89 5.58
C VAL A 42 4.31 -3.35 5.86
N TYR A 43 4.52 -4.20 6.86
CA TYR A 43 5.85 -4.72 7.17
C TYR A 43 6.42 -5.60 6.04
N ASP A 44 5.62 -6.49 5.44
CA ASP A 44 6.04 -7.27 4.26
C ASP A 44 6.42 -6.35 3.09
N MET A 45 5.63 -5.30 2.85
CA MET A 45 5.90 -4.34 1.78
C MET A 45 7.16 -3.51 2.06
N GLN A 46 7.44 -3.11 3.29
CA GLN A 46 8.69 -2.43 3.67
C GLN A 46 9.92 -3.33 3.50
N GLU A 47 9.81 -4.62 3.82
CA GLU A 47 10.90 -5.57 3.65
C GLU A 47 11.22 -5.81 2.17
N GLN A 48 10.18 -5.98 1.36
CA GLN A 48 10.30 -6.36 -0.05
C GLN A 48 10.53 -5.15 -0.96
N TYR A 49 10.03 -3.99 -0.54
CA TYR A 49 10.09 -2.72 -1.27
C TYR A 49 10.48 -1.57 -0.33
N PRO A 50 11.73 -1.57 0.19
CA PRO A 50 12.19 -0.53 1.12
C PRO A 50 12.16 0.89 0.52
N ASP A 51 12.21 1.01 -0.80
CA ASP A 51 12.14 2.28 -1.51
C ASP A 51 10.73 2.88 -1.61
N LEU A 52 9.66 2.11 -1.36
CA LEU A 52 8.27 2.58 -1.51
C LEU A 52 7.86 3.60 -0.44
N GLY A 53 8.53 3.60 0.71
CA GLY A 53 8.16 4.45 1.85
C GLY A 53 6.78 4.13 2.42
N VAL A 54 6.32 2.88 2.30
CA VAL A 54 5.09 2.40 2.96
C VAL A 54 5.27 2.53 4.47
N ASP A 55 4.29 3.05 5.19
CA ASP A 55 4.35 3.21 6.63
C ASP A 55 2.98 3.01 7.32
N GLU A 56 2.99 3.00 8.65
CA GLU A 56 1.81 2.69 9.46
C GLU A 56 0.67 3.71 9.30
N THR A 57 0.94 4.92 8.78
CA THR A 57 -0.09 5.92 8.49
C THR A 57 -1.16 5.42 7.51
N ILE A 58 -0.83 4.43 6.67
CA ILE A 58 -1.81 3.77 5.81
C ILE A 58 -2.91 3.13 6.65
N VAL A 59 -2.54 2.43 7.74
CA VAL A 59 -3.49 1.77 8.64
C VAL A 59 -4.38 2.80 9.34
N GLU A 60 -3.81 3.95 9.72
CA GLU A 60 -4.55 5.06 10.33
C GLU A 60 -5.47 5.78 9.34
N SER A 61 -5.15 5.73 8.05
CA SER A 61 -5.94 6.37 6.99
C SER A 61 -7.15 5.54 6.53
N ILE A 62 -7.30 4.30 7.01
CA ILE A 62 -8.40 3.42 6.60
C ILE A 62 -9.71 3.86 7.25
N ASP A 63 -10.70 4.13 6.40
CA ASP A 63 -12.08 4.39 6.79
C ASP A 63 -13.06 3.47 6.02
N ASP A 64 -14.37 3.66 6.23
CA ASP A 64 -15.44 2.88 5.60
C ASP A 64 -15.60 3.12 4.08
N THR A 65 -14.81 4.02 3.49
CA THR A 65 -14.83 4.37 2.07
C THR A 65 -13.51 4.04 1.36
N VAL A 66 -12.41 3.87 2.09
CA VAL A 66 -11.09 3.58 1.52
C VAL A 66 -11.01 2.14 1.02
N THR A 67 -10.64 2.02 -0.25
CA THR A 67 -10.38 0.75 -0.93
C THR A 67 -8.88 0.48 -1.02
N PHE A 68 -8.50 -0.78 -1.17
CA PHE A 68 -7.08 -1.13 -1.32
C PHE A 68 -6.45 -0.58 -2.61
N ARG A 69 -7.25 -0.45 -3.68
CA ARG A 69 -6.81 0.24 -4.89
C ARG A 69 -6.41 1.68 -4.58
N ALA A 70 -7.18 2.39 -3.75
CA ALA A 70 -6.86 3.77 -3.38
C ALA A 70 -5.54 3.85 -2.59
N VAL A 71 -5.33 2.93 -1.65
CA VAL A 71 -4.06 2.80 -0.89
C VAL A 71 -2.88 2.57 -1.85
N HIS A 72 -3.01 1.62 -2.79
CA HIS A 72 -1.96 1.33 -3.77
C HIS A 72 -1.65 2.54 -4.67
N GLN A 73 -2.67 3.28 -5.10
CA GLN A 73 -2.48 4.49 -5.89
C GLN A 73 -1.78 5.60 -5.10
N GLN A 74 -2.09 5.77 -3.81
CA GLN A 74 -1.42 6.73 -2.94
C GLN A 74 0.07 6.38 -2.77
N LEU A 75 0.37 5.10 -2.54
CA LEU A 75 1.76 4.60 -2.47
C LEU A 75 2.56 4.93 -3.73
N LEU A 76 1.98 4.67 -4.90
CA LEU A 76 2.61 5.01 -6.17
C LEU A 76 2.75 6.53 -6.37
N ALA A 77 1.79 7.32 -5.90
CA ALA A 77 1.83 8.78 -6.00
C ALA A 77 2.95 9.40 -5.13
N VAL A 78 3.16 8.86 -3.92
CA VAL A 78 4.27 9.27 -3.03
C VAL A 78 5.62 8.91 -3.65
N HIS A 79 5.75 7.70 -4.20
CA HIS A 79 6.99 7.30 -4.89
C HIS A 79 7.23 8.11 -6.18
N SER A 80 6.17 8.47 -6.92
CA SER A 80 6.28 9.30 -8.12
C SER A 80 6.65 10.76 -7.83
N THR A 81 6.23 11.30 -6.68
CA THR A 81 6.59 12.67 -6.26
C THR A 81 8.01 12.76 -5.71
N VAL A 82 8.54 11.70 -5.11
CA VAL A 82 9.97 11.60 -4.76
C VAL A 82 10.89 11.62 -5.99
N ALA A 83 10.43 11.12 -7.14
CA ALA A 83 11.20 11.13 -8.39
C ALA A 83 11.31 12.52 -9.06
N VAL A 84 10.61 13.55 -8.55
CA VAL A 84 10.62 14.92 -9.08
C VAL A 84 10.96 15.96 -8.02
N ALA A 85 12.08 15.79 -7.32
CA ALA A 85 12.85 16.96 -6.90
C ALA A 85 13.80 17.33 -8.05
N PRO A 86 13.46 18.27 -8.96
CA PRO A 86 14.48 18.88 -9.78
C PRO A 86 15.43 19.57 -8.81
N ALA A 87 16.71 19.20 -8.88
CA ALA A 87 17.76 19.96 -8.27
C ALA A 87 17.55 21.44 -8.63
N ALA A 88 17.12 22.24 -7.67
CA ALA A 88 17.38 23.66 -7.69
C ALA A 88 18.91 23.78 -7.51
N GLY A 89 19.63 23.66 -8.64
CA GLY A 89 20.91 24.33 -8.81
C GLY A 89 20.68 25.79 -8.41
N GLY A 90 21.56 26.42 -7.64
CA GLY A 90 22.98 26.29 -7.69
C GLY A 90 23.48 27.71 -7.92
N LYS A 91 24.04 28.30 -6.85
CA LYS A 91 24.76 29.58 -6.80
C LYS A 91 23.92 30.84 -6.91
#